data_AF-A0A4Q5QYC6-F1
#
_entry.id   AF-A0A4Q5QYC6-F1
#
_cell.length_a   1.000
_cell.length_b   1.000
_cell.length_c   1.000
_cell.angle_alpha   90.00
_cell.angle_beta   90.00
_cell.angle_gamma   90.00
#
_symmetry.space_group_name_H-M   'P 1'
#
loop_
_entity.id
_entity.type
_entity.pdbx_description
1 polymer ?
#
loop_
_entity_poly.entity_id
_entity_poly.type
_entity_poly.pdbx_seq_one_letter_code
_entity_poly.pdbx_strand_id
1 'polypeptide(L)' 'EVLGEVLRSKDRVLPLFVSAGHRCDLPTAARLTLACLRGYKLPEPTRLADHWAEQFKAEVR' A
#
# COMPACT_ATOMS: atom_id res chain seq x y z
N GLU A 1 8.55 21.39 3.45
CA GLU A 1 9.20 20.10 3.11
C GLU A 1 8.13 19.14 2.58
N VAL A 2 8.47 18.23 1.66
CA VAL A 2 7.54 17.24 1.12
C VAL A 2 7.62 15.97 1.95
N LEU A 3 6.51 15.55 2.58
CA LEU A 3 6.46 14.40 3.49
C LEU A 3 5.96 13.11 2.82
N GLY A 4 5.30 13.22 1.66
CA GLY A 4 4.66 12.10 1.00
C GLY A 4 3.99 12.49 -0.31
N GLU A 5 3.49 11.48 -1.03
CA GLU A 5 2.77 11.59 -2.29
C GLU A 5 1.38 10.97 -2.20
N VAL A 6 0.42 11.55 -2.91
CA VAL A 6 -0.95 11.02 -3.04
C VAL A 6 -1.07 10.32 -4.38
N LEU A 7 -1.26 9.01 -4.37
CA LEU A 7 -1.31 8.18 -5.58
C LEU A 7 -2.72 7.66 -5.82
N ARG A 8 -3.25 7.91 -7.02
CA ARG A 8 -4.50 7.29 -7.47
C ARG A 8 -4.19 5.92 -8.08
N SER A 9 -4.41 4.85 -7.32
CA SER A 9 -4.20 3.48 -7.79
C SER A 9 -5.38 2.89 -8.58
N LYS A 10 -6.58 3.43 -8.42
CA LYS A 10 -7.80 3.00 -9.11
C LYS A 10 -8.78 4.16 -9.32
N ASP A 11 -9.45 4.17 -10.46
CA ASP A 11 -10.45 5.18 -10.78
C ASP A 11 -11.65 5.12 -9.83
N ARG A 12 -12.14 6.30 -9.45
CA ARG A 12 -13.30 6.48 -8.56
C ARG A 12 -13.16 5.81 -7.17
N VAL A 13 -11.95 5.43 -6.79
CA VAL A 13 -11.63 4.94 -5.44
C VAL A 13 -10.78 5.99 -4.71
N LEU A 14 -10.86 5.99 -3.37
CA LEU A 14 -9.99 6.81 -2.53
C LEU A 14 -8.51 6.56 -2.87
N PRO A 15 -7.67 7.61 -2.86
CA PRO A 15 -6.26 7.47 -3.18
C PRO A 15 -5.47 6.75 -2.06
N LEU A 16 -4.23 6.42 -2.38
CA LEU A 16 -3.20 6.01 -1.42
C LEU A 16 -2.39 7.23 -1.01
N PHE A 17 -1.97 7.26 0.26
CA PHE A 17 -1.00 8.20 0.78
C PHE A 17 0.29 7.43 1.01
N VAL A 18 1.37 7.81 0.33
CA VAL A 18 2.66 7.12 0.40
C VAL A 18 3.68 8.08 0.98
N SER A 19 4.38 7.65 2.01
CA SER A 19 5.52 8.36 2.59
C SER A 19 6.78 7.49 2.52
N ALA A 20 7.93 8.12 2.59
CA ALA A 20 9.20 7.42 2.73
C ALA A 20 9.31 6.78 4.13
N GLY A 21 9.79 5.54 4.17
CA GLY A 21 10.15 4.85 5.41
C GLY A 21 11.62 5.03 5.77
N HIS A 22 12.18 4.09 6.54
CA HIS A 22 13.61 4.08 6.86
C HIS A 22 14.45 3.62 5.65
N ARG A 23 15.56 4.33 5.37
CA ARG A 23 16.51 4.00 4.27
C ARG A 23 15.85 3.89 2.88
N CYS A 24 14.80 4.67 2.65
CA CYS A 24 14.10 4.78 1.38
C CYS A 24 13.86 6.26 1.08
N ASP A 25 14.01 6.68 -0.16
CA ASP A 25 13.56 8.01 -0.58
C ASP A 25 12.10 7.99 -1.05
N LEU A 26 11.47 9.16 -1.08
CA LEU A 26 10.08 9.29 -1.46
C LEU A 26 9.80 8.80 -2.90
N PRO A 27 10.60 9.15 -3.93
CA PRO A 27 10.39 8.65 -5.29
C PRO A 27 10.46 7.11 -5.39
N THR A 28 11.38 6.47 -4.67
CA THR A 28 11.49 5.01 -4.62
C THR A 28 10.30 4.39 -3.93
N ALA A 29 9.82 4.95 -2.82
CA ALA A 29 8.63 4.48 -2.14
C ALA A 29 7.38 4.54 -3.04
N ALA A 30 7.19 5.63 -3.78
CA ALA A 30 6.09 5.79 -4.72
C ALA A 30 6.19 4.78 -5.89
N ARG A 31 7.38 4.65 -6.48
CA ARG A 31 7.64 3.68 -7.57
C ARG A 31 7.38 2.24 -7.15
N LEU A 32 7.85 1.84 -5.96
CA LEU A 32 7.61 0.50 -5.43
C LEU A 32 6.13 0.26 -5.17
N THR A 33 5.43 1.24 -4.58
CA THR A 33 3.97 1.17 -4.36
C THR A 33 3.24 0.88 -5.66
N LEU A 34 3.52 1.64 -6.73
CA LEU A 34 2.90 1.46 -8.06
C LEU A 34 3.25 0.10 -8.67
N ALA A 35 4.50 -0.34 -8.57
CA ALA A 35 4.96 -1.62 -9.10
C ALA A 35 4.29 -2.84 -8.42
N CYS A 36 3.84 -2.68 -7.18
CA CYS A 36 3.11 -3.68 -6.41
C CYS A 36 1.59 -3.62 -6.59
N LEU A 37 1.06 -2.73 -7.44
CA LEU A 37 -0.37 -2.74 -7.77
C LEU A 37 -0.69 -3.90 -8.73
N ARG A 38 -1.80 -4.60 -8.44
CA ARG A 38 -2.28 -5.78 -9.20
C ARG A 38 -3.79 -5.70 -9.46
N GLY A 39 -4.28 -4.55 -9.91
CA GLY A 39 -5.71 -4.31 -10.19
C GLY A 39 -6.58 -3.97 -8.97
N TYR A 40 -5.98 -3.92 -7.78
CA TYR A 40 -6.62 -3.51 -6.52
C TYR A 40 -6.20 -2.10 -6.11
N LYS A 41 -6.96 -1.51 -5.17
CA LYS A 41 -6.62 -0.22 -4.54
C LYS A 41 -5.30 -0.32 -3.76
N LEU A 42 -5.18 -1.33 -2.90
CA LEU A 42 -4.02 -1.54 -2.03
C LEU A 42 -2.92 -2.30 -2.78
N PRO A 43 -1.63 -1.99 -2.55
CA PRO A 43 -0.52 -2.81 -3.02
C PRO A 43 -0.68 -4.26 -2.57
N GLU A 44 -0.26 -5.19 -3.43
CA GLU A 44 -0.37 -6.63 -3.18
C GLU A 44 0.15 -7.05 -1.79
N PRO A 45 1.33 -6.58 -1.30
CA PRO A 45 1.83 -7.00 0.01
C PRO A 45 0.89 -6.64 1.17
N THR A 46 0.40 -5.39 1.21
CA THR A 46 -0.51 -4.93 2.27
C THR A 46 -1.87 -5.62 2.16
N ARG A 47 -2.37 -5.83 0.94
CA ARG A 47 -3.64 -6.54 0.71
C ARG A 47 -3.58 -7.99 1.19
N LEU A 48 -2.48 -8.69 0.91
CA LEU A 48 -2.29 -10.07 1.36
C LEU A 48 -2.09 -10.14 2.88
N ALA A 49 -1.32 -9.23 3.44
CA ALA A 49 -1.13 -9.14 4.89
C ALA A 49 -2.46 -8.94 5.64
N ASP A 50 -3.32 -8.03 5.16
CA ASP A 50 -4.65 -7.80 5.71
C ASP A 50 -5.53 -9.05 5.61
N HIS A 51 -5.55 -9.71 4.45
CA HIS A 51 -6.29 -10.95 4.24
C HIS A 51 -5.86 -12.06 5.20
N TRP A 52 -4.55 -12.31 5.36
CA TRP A 52 -4.05 -13.33 6.26
C TRP A 52 -4.22 -12.98 7.73
N ALA A 53 -4.13 -11.70 8.10
CA ALA A 53 -4.43 -11.26 9.46
C ALA A 53 -5.88 -11.58 9.84
N GLU A 54 -6.84 -11.42 8.91
CA GLU A 54 -8.24 -11.82 9.13
C GLU A 54 -8.42 -13.34 9.23
N GLN A 55 -7.73 -14.13 8.39
CA GLN A 55 -7.78 -15.60 8.50
C GLN A 55 -7.27 -16.07 9.87
N PHE A 56 -6.11 -15.55 10.31
CA PHE A 56 -5.52 -15.93 11.59
C PHE A 56 -6.37 -15.53 12.79
N LYS A 57 -7.02 -14.36 12.75
CA LYS A 57 -7.96 -13.95 13.81
C LYS A 57 -9.13 -14.93 13.96
N ALA A 58 -9.58 -15.54 12.87
CA ALA A 58 -10.65 -16.53 12.92
C ALA A 58 -10.17 -17.88 13.50
N GLU A 59 -8.91 -18.25 13.30
CA GLU A 59 -8.31 -19.48 13.85
C GLU A 59 -8.02 -19.38 15.36
N VAL A 60 -7.63 -18.20 15.83
CA VAL A 60 -7.25 -17.97 17.24
C VAL A 60 -8.47 -17.71 18.14
N ARG A 61 -9.62 -17.37 17.57
CA ARG A 61 -10.83 -17.00 18.30
C ARG A 61 -11.69 -18.22 18.64
#